data_AF-A0A4R5PIJ7-F1
#
_entry.id   AF-A0A4R5PIJ7-F1
#
_cell.length_a   1.000
_cell.length_b   1.000
_cell.length_c   1.000
_cell.angle_alpha   90.00
_cell.angle_beta   90.00
_cell.angle_gamma   90.00
#
_symmetry.space_group_name_H-M   'P 1'
#
loop_
_entity.id
_entity.type
_entity.pdbx_description
1 polymer ?
#
loop_
_entity_poly.entity_id
_entity_poly.type
_entity_poly.pdbx_seq_one_letter_code
_entity_poly.pdbx_strand_id
1 'polypeptide(L)'
;MTGVLRQACQDSSARFSGARAATVLPAQPLTARAAAKIGASEMNIAERVDAVSMNQIAMDLLKLLHSGVSLTSKQLRDAIWCLWGTTPALADHPEAFDAIMNMIRSSTKRNPFRNLAAVYLVQFSPRQPGFVEASSVLQNLAVRWGEPWSGYQQDYNLYDCIEGPRMIAGAALQRNQSATQALQAVGLGALNAQSGFAEAITRELLVGLANGAEPDHESRLKRVQAYALDSHGKPLFNTLDLEIAEALMKPFNTRPPEKSIKDLFLNLILSIFGDPRIRPVRWERFPTIKAMVIAWLTEQSLRQFLDIVSNSMSSEADERMWKYRRAFWEAAHHKGLIRGAWVVFAEEGAKLARRSFGKNSGFATFNNHGSRYVQKTHAVLLLEVGNGIVADWSHSGKVNIWSNAQNRTAPKMYKLSYSSDDVQIRSGSGDMETGDYLVKSHVSPSTYSWQRAVAQRLYLLTNMRLQQTDYLA
;
A
#
# COMPACT_ATOMS: atom_id res chain seq x y z
N MET A 1 27.97 -40.79 29.10
CA MET A 1 26.58 -40.49 28.65
C MET A 1 25.95 -41.79 28.17
N THR A 2 25.65 -42.72 29.09
CA THR A 2 24.35 -42.96 29.75
C THR A 2 23.28 -43.49 28.80
N GLY A 3 23.06 -44.81 28.85
CA GLY A 3 22.11 -45.60 28.06
C GLY A 3 20.62 -45.26 28.22
N VAL A 4 20.29 -44.21 28.97
CA VAL A 4 18.92 -43.73 29.19
C VAL A 4 18.32 -43.11 27.90
N LEU A 5 19.14 -42.49 27.05
CA LEU A 5 18.68 -41.85 25.80
C LEU A 5 18.38 -42.87 24.68
N ARG A 6 19.05 -44.02 24.68
CA ARG A 6 18.81 -45.10 23.72
C ARG A 6 17.53 -45.86 24.03
N GLN A 7 17.24 -46.05 25.33
CA GLN A 7 15.99 -46.65 25.81
C GLN A 7 14.78 -45.79 25.45
N ALA A 8 14.86 -44.46 25.63
CA ALA A 8 13.78 -43.52 25.31
C ALA A 8 13.42 -43.47 23.81
N CYS A 9 14.39 -43.66 22.91
CA CYS A 9 14.15 -43.73 21.47
C CYS A 9 13.56 -45.09 21.03
N GLN A 10 13.91 -46.19 21.70
CA GLN A 10 13.36 -47.52 21.40
C GLN A 10 11.90 -47.65 21.89
N ASP A 11 11.57 -47.04 23.04
CA ASP A 11 10.19 -47.05 23.57
C ASP A 11 9.21 -46.20 22.74
N SER A 12 9.69 -45.13 22.08
CA SER A 12 8.85 -44.37 21.13
C SER A 12 8.57 -45.13 19.83
N SER A 13 9.51 -45.95 19.36
CA SER A 13 9.34 -46.72 18.11
C SER A 13 8.45 -47.96 18.32
N ALA A 14 8.51 -48.58 19.51
CA ALA A 14 7.66 -49.71 19.87
C ALA A 14 6.19 -49.32 20.17
N ARG A 15 5.92 -48.05 20.54
CA ARG A 15 4.54 -47.55 20.74
C ARG A 15 3.76 -47.30 19.45
N PHE A 16 4.41 -47.30 18.28
CA PHE A 16 3.76 -47.09 16.98
C PHE A 16 3.64 -48.36 16.12
N SER A 17 3.96 -49.53 16.66
CA SER A 17 3.89 -50.81 15.95
C SER A 17 2.72 -51.73 16.38
N GLY A 18 1.78 -51.21 17.17
CA GLY A 18 0.55 -51.93 17.57
C GLY A 18 -0.67 -51.44 16.79
N ALA A 19 -1.22 -52.33 15.94
CA ALA A 19 -2.55 -52.27 15.31
C ALA A 19 -2.96 -50.94 14.64
N ARG A 20 -3.00 -50.95 13.30
CA ARG A 20 -3.83 -50.02 12.51
C ARG A 20 -5.29 -50.17 12.94
N ALA A 21 -5.71 -49.46 13.98
CA ALA A 21 -7.10 -49.08 14.13
C ALA A 21 -7.38 -48.13 12.97
N ALA A 22 -8.22 -48.56 12.03
CA ALA A 22 -8.74 -47.65 11.01
C ALA A 22 -9.33 -46.45 11.74
N THR A 23 -8.68 -45.29 11.64
CA THR A 23 -9.19 -44.05 12.17
C THR A 23 -10.48 -43.77 11.41
N VAL A 24 -11.62 -44.15 11.99
CA VAL A 24 -12.92 -43.76 11.48
C VAL A 24 -12.99 -42.26 11.71
N LEU A 25 -12.63 -41.51 10.67
CA LEU A 25 -12.85 -40.07 10.64
C LEU A 25 -14.33 -39.85 10.96
N PRO A 26 -14.67 -39.01 11.93
CA PRO A 26 -16.07 -38.71 12.20
C PRO A 26 -16.69 -38.17 10.91
N ALA A 27 -17.92 -38.60 10.59
CA ALA A 27 -18.64 -38.20 9.38
C ALA A 27 -18.74 -36.67 9.19
N GLN A 28 -18.50 -35.91 10.25
CA GLN A 28 -18.25 -34.48 10.20
C GLN A 28 -16.98 -34.10 10.99
N PRO A 29 -16.09 -33.27 10.42
CA PRO A 29 -14.90 -32.78 11.11
C PRO A 29 -15.29 -31.90 12.31
N LEU A 30 -14.45 -31.89 13.36
CA LEU A 30 -14.69 -31.13 14.59
C LEU A 30 -14.85 -29.61 14.34
N THR A 31 -14.23 -29.09 13.28
CA THR A 31 -14.38 -27.72 12.80
C THR A 31 -15.78 -27.43 12.25
N ALA A 32 -16.37 -28.36 11.48
CA ALA A 32 -17.77 -28.26 11.02
C ALA A 32 -18.76 -28.34 12.19
N ARG A 33 -18.44 -29.13 13.21
CA ARG A 33 -19.24 -29.26 14.44
C ARG A 33 -19.17 -28.00 15.33
N ALA A 34 -18.04 -27.29 15.31
CA ALA A 34 -17.89 -25.98 15.96
C ALA A 34 -18.61 -24.87 15.17
N ALA A 35 -18.52 -24.86 13.84
CA ALA A 35 -19.26 -23.94 12.98
C ALA A 35 -20.79 -24.08 13.14
N ALA A 36 -21.28 -25.32 13.31
CA ALA A 36 -22.70 -25.59 13.58
C ALA A 36 -23.20 -25.05 14.94
N LYS A 37 -22.32 -24.86 15.91
CA LYS A 37 -22.67 -24.30 17.23
C LYS A 37 -22.64 -22.76 17.29
N ILE A 38 -22.10 -22.09 16.26
CA ILE A 38 -21.85 -20.63 16.23
C ILE A 38 -22.79 -19.90 15.25
N GLY A 39 -23.85 -20.54 14.74
CA GLY A 39 -24.76 -19.94 13.75
C GLY A 39 -24.20 -19.89 12.31
N ALA A 40 -22.92 -20.20 12.13
CA ALA A 40 -22.25 -20.29 10.83
C ALA A 40 -22.82 -21.40 9.90
N SER A 41 -23.60 -22.35 10.45
CA SER A 41 -24.27 -23.40 9.66
C SER A 41 -25.43 -22.87 8.80
N GLU A 42 -25.86 -21.61 8.96
CA GLU A 42 -27.01 -21.11 8.21
C GLU A 42 -26.68 -20.57 6.80
N MET A 43 -25.42 -20.31 6.47
CA MET A 43 -25.05 -19.92 5.10
C MET A 43 -24.26 -21.06 4.48
N ASN A 44 -24.90 -21.77 3.55
CA ASN A 44 -24.27 -22.88 2.81
C ASN A 44 -23.31 -22.29 1.77
N ILE A 45 -22.17 -21.78 2.24
CA ILE A 45 -21.11 -21.16 1.43
C ILE A 45 -20.18 -22.29 1.00
N ALA A 46 -20.70 -23.21 0.18
CA ALA A 46 -19.90 -24.27 -0.42
C ALA A 46 -19.31 -23.75 -1.73
N GLU A 47 -17.97 -23.70 -1.77
CA GLU A 47 -17.11 -23.59 -2.93
C GLU A 47 -17.68 -24.33 -4.16
N ARG A 48 -18.08 -23.59 -5.19
CA ARG A 48 -18.28 -24.14 -6.55
C ARG A 48 -17.04 -23.82 -7.37
N VAL A 49 -16.18 -24.83 -7.52
CA VAL A 49 -14.78 -24.71 -7.97
C VAL A 49 -14.60 -24.98 -9.47
N ASP A 50 -15.53 -24.57 -10.33
CA ASP A 50 -15.23 -24.50 -11.77
C ASP A 50 -16.01 -23.38 -12.47
N ALA A 51 -15.28 -22.32 -12.85
CA ALA A 51 -15.84 -21.18 -13.58
C ALA A 51 -16.36 -21.59 -14.97
N VAL A 52 -15.74 -22.58 -15.62
CA VAL A 52 -16.16 -23.05 -16.94
C VAL A 52 -17.52 -23.75 -16.83
N SER A 53 -17.67 -24.65 -15.85
CA SER A 53 -18.95 -25.30 -15.56
C SER A 53 -20.05 -24.29 -15.21
N MET A 54 -19.75 -23.26 -14.40
CA MET A 54 -20.72 -22.24 -14.01
C MET A 54 -21.17 -21.37 -15.19
N ASN A 55 -20.27 -21.04 -16.12
CA ASN A 55 -20.62 -20.31 -17.35
C ASN A 55 -21.55 -21.14 -18.24
N GLN A 56 -21.29 -22.45 -18.38
CA GLN A 56 -22.16 -23.34 -19.14
C GLN A 56 -23.56 -23.42 -18.50
N ILE A 57 -23.62 -23.55 -17.17
CA ILE A 57 -24.88 -23.54 -16.42
C ILE A 57 -25.64 -22.22 -16.65
N ALA A 58 -24.95 -21.07 -16.63
CA ALA A 58 -25.56 -19.78 -16.89
C ALA A 58 -26.17 -19.72 -18.30
N MET A 59 -25.45 -20.18 -19.33
CA MET A 59 -25.96 -20.21 -20.71
C MET A 59 -27.21 -21.07 -20.85
N ASP A 60 -27.24 -22.25 -20.23
CA ASP A 60 -28.38 -23.15 -20.34
C ASP A 60 -29.60 -22.64 -19.56
N LEU A 61 -29.38 -22.04 -18.39
CA LEU A 61 -30.43 -21.38 -17.62
C LEU A 61 -31.01 -20.17 -18.37
N LEU A 62 -30.18 -19.39 -19.05
CA LEU A 62 -30.63 -18.22 -19.81
C LEU A 62 -31.60 -18.65 -20.93
N LYS A 63 -31.30 -19.74 -21.65
CA LYS A 63 -32.20 -20.31 -22.67
C LYS A 63 -33.55 -20.73 -22.08
N LEU A 64 -33.55 -21.34 -20.90
CA LEU A 64 -34.78 -21.76 -20.21
C LEU A 64 -35.61 -20.57 -19.73
N LEU A 65 -34.97 -19.53 -19.24
CA LEU A 65 -35.64 -18.31 -18.78
C LEU A 65 -36.27 -17.55 -19.96
N HIS A 66 -35.57 -17.44 -21.09
CA HIS A 66 -36.12 -16.82 -22.30
C HIS A 66 -37.30 -17.61 -22.90
N SER A 67 -37.37 -18.93 -22.71
CA SER A 67 -38.51 -19.73 -23.15
C SER A 67 -39.70 -19.70 -22.17
N GLY A 68 -39.60 -18.94 -21.08
CA GLY A 68 -40.67 -18.79 -20.08
C GLY A 68 -40.86 -20.03 -19.19
N VAL A 69 -39.91 -20.96 -19.18
CA VAL A 69 -40.00 -22.20 -18.39
C VAL A 69 -39.66 -21.92 -16.92
N SER A 70 -40.52 -22.37 -16.01
CA SER A 70 -40.27 -22.26 -14.57
C SER A 70 -39.09 -23.14 -14.14
N LEU A 71 -38.19 -22.58 -13.32
CA LEU A 71 -37.01 -23.29 -12.85
C LEU A 71 -37.33 -24.26 -11.71
N THR A 72 -36.72 -25.44 -11.75
CA THR A 72 -36.69 -26.36 -10.60
C THR A 72 -35.94 -25.73 -9.41
N SER A 73 -36.12 -26.25 -8.19
CA SER A 73 -35.40 -25.73 -7.00
C SER A 73 -33.86 -25.77 -7.14
N LYS A 74 -33.32 -26.79 -7.83
CA LYS A 74 -31.88 -26.89 -8.13
C LYS A 74 -31.46 -25.81 -9.12
N GLN A 75 -32.20 -25.66 -10.22
CA GLN A 75 -31.93 -24.64 -11.25
C GLN A 75 -32.05 -23.23 -10.70
N LEU A 76 -33.03 -22.95 -9.83
CA LEU A 76 -33.16 -21.63 -9.19
C LEU A 76 -31.97 -21.32 -8.29
N ARG A 77 -31.50 -22.29 -7.49
CA ARG A 77 -30.27 -22.12 -6.70
C ARG A 77 -29.09 -21.84 -7.63
N ASP A 78 -28.96 -22.60 -8.71
CA ASP A 78 -27.86 -22.45 -9.67
C ASP A 78 -27.92 -21.09 -10.38
N ALA A 79 -29.11 -20.63 -10.76
CA ALA A 79 -29.36 -19.32 -11.34
C ALA A 79 -28.94 -18.18 -10.40
N ILE A 80 -29.24 -18.29 -9.10
CA ILE A 80 -28.81 -17.31 -8.10
C ILE A 80 -27.27 -17.18 -8.09
N TRP A 81 -26.54 -18.30 -8.16
CA TRP A 81 -25.06 -18.27 -8.21
C TRP A 81 -24.50 -17.71 -9.54
N CYS A 82 -25.29 -17.75 -10.62
CA CYS A 82 -24.96 -17.20 -11.93
C CYS A 82 -25.42 -15.74 -12.12
N LEU A 83 -25.93 -15.06 -11.09
CA LEU A 83 -26.44 -13.69 -11.23
C LEU A 83 -25.35 -12.73 -11.72
N TRP A 84 -24.17 -12.75 -11.11
CA TRP A 84 -23.11 -11.78 -11.39
C TRP A 84 -21.74 -12.38 -11.70
N GLY A 85 -21.41 -13.54 -11.09
CA GLY A 85 -20.09 -14.15 -11.19
C GLY A 85 -19.80 -14.96 -12.45
N THR A 86 -20.69 -14.99 -13.44
CA THR A 86 -20.56 -15.82 -14.66
C THR A 86 -20.49 -14.99 -15.94
N THR A 87 -20.12 -15.62 -17.05
CA THR A 87 -20.16 -15.03 -18.39
C THR A 87 -20.94 -15.97 -19.32
N PRO A 88 -22.17 -15.61 -19.75
CA PRO A 88 -22.89 -14.38 -19.40
C PRO A 88 -23.33 -14.35 -17.93
N ALA A 89 -23.46 -13.14 -17.36
CA ALA A 89 -24.08 -12.94 -16.06
C ALA A 89 -25.60 -12.85 -16.26
N LEU A 90 -26.38 -13.59 -15.47
CA LEU A 90 -27.83 -13.60 -15.65
C LEU A 90 -28.48 -12.25 -15.32
N ALA A 91 -27.84 -11.44 -14.48
CA ALA A 91 -28.32 -10.10 -14.15
C ALA A 91 -28.17 -9.07 -15.29
N ASP A 92 -27.34 -9.36 -16.30
CA ASP A 92 -27.21 -8.51 -17.51
C ASP A 92 -28.43 -8.66 -18.44
N HIS A 93 -29.31 -9.63 -18.17
CA HIS A 93 -30.51 -9.92 -18.94
C HIS A 93 -31.77 -9.62 -18.09
N PRO A 94 -32.41 -8.45 -18.27
CA PRO A 94 -33.49 -7.99 -17.39
C PRO A 94 -34.63 -8.99 -17.22
N GLU A 95 -35.07 -9.63 -18.31
CA GLU A 95 -36.15 -10.63 -18.27
C GLU A 95 -35.78 -11.86 -17.40
N ALA A 96 -34.54 -12.34 -17.54
CA ALA A 96 -34.03 -13.45 -16.75
C ALA A 96 -33.90 -13.06 -15.27
N PHE A 97 -33.36 -11.88 -15.00
CA PHE A 97 -33.23 -11.33 -13.65
C PHE A 97 -34.60 -11.20 -12.97
N ASP A 98 -35.58 -10.58 -13.63
CA ASP A 98 -36.93 -10.38 -13.11
C ASP A 98 -37.64 -11.71 -12.84
N ALA A 99 -37.50 -12.68 -13.76
CA ALA A 99 -38.03 -14.02 -13.55
C ALA A 99 -37.44 -14.68 -12.29
N ILE A 100 -36.12 -14.59 -12.10
CA ILE A 100 -35.42 -15.11 -10.91
C ILE A 100 -35.93 -14.41 -9.65
N MET A 101 -35.98 -13.08 -9.63
CA MET A 101 -36.44 -12.32 -8.47
C MET A 101 -37.90 -12.62 -8.12
N ASN A 102 -38.78 -12.75 -9.12
CA ASN A 102 -40.17 -13.12 -8.92
C ASN A 102 -40.33 -14.53 -8.34
N MET A 103 -39.54 -15.51 -8.80
CA MET A 103 -39.51 -16.85 -8.23
C MET A 103 -39.03 -16.84 -6.76
N ILE A 104 -38.08 -15.97 -6.41
CA ILE A 104 -37.60 -15.83 -5.03
C ILE A 104 -38.66 -15.16 -4.14
N ARG A 105 -39.26 -14.05 -4.59
CA ARG A 105 -40.32 -13.33 -3.84
C ARG A 105 -41.54 -14.22 -3.56
N SER A 106 -41.99 -14.97 -4.57
CA SER A 106 -43.15 -15.86 -4.48
C SER A 106 -42.88 -17.16 -3.73
N SER A 107 -41.61 -17.50 -3.46
CA SER A 107 -41.28 -18.75 -2.78
C SER A 107 -41.86 -18.80 -1.37
N THR A 108 -42.42 -19.95 -1.01
CA THR A 108 -42.82 -20.30 0.37
C THR A 108 -41.68 -20.94 1.16
N LYS A 109 -40.52 -21.17 0.53
CA LYS A 109 -39.34 -21.79 1.14
C LYS A 109 -38.29 -20.74 1.47
N ARG A 110 -37.57 -20.91 2.58
CA ARG A 110 -36.50 -20.01 3.03
C ARG A 110 -35.20 -20.11 2.21
N ASN A 111 -34.97 -21.24 1.54
CA ASN A 111 -33.71 -21.54 0.86
C ASN A 111 -33.36 -20.57 -0.30
N PRO A 112 -34.28 -20.19 -1.21
CA PRO A 112 -33.97 -19.22 -2.26
C PRO A 112 -33.52 -17.86 -1.69
N PHE A 113 -34.16 -17.38 -0.63
CA PHE A 113 -33.71 -16.18 0.09
C PHE A 113 -32.30 -16.36 0.66
N ARG A 114 -32.04 -17.45 1.40
CA ARG A 114 -30.71 -17.72 2.00
C ARG A 114 -29.61 -17.80 0.94
N ASN A 115 -29.90 -18.42 -0.20
CA ASN A 115 -28.96 -18.49 -1.31
C ASN A 115 -28.70 -17.10 -1.91
N LEU A 116 -29.75 -16.31 -2.13
CA LEU A 116 -29.59 -14.94 -2.64
C LEU A 116 -28.79 -14.07 -1.67
N ALA A 117 -29.08 -14.16 -0.37
CA ALA A 117 -28.35 -13.45 0.67
C ALA A 117 -26.86 -13.83 0.69
N ALA A 118 -26.55 -15.12 0.61
CA ALA A 118 -25.16 -15.59 0.57
C ALA A 118 -24.44 -15.10 -0.69
N VAL A 119 -25.04 -15.24 -1.87
CA VAL A 119 -24.43 -14.78 -3.13
C VAL A 119 -24.29 -13.25 -3.14
N TYR A 120 -25.25 -12.51 -2.62
CA TYR A 120 -25.19 -11.05 -2.48
C TYR A 120 -23.98 -10.60 -1.67
N LEU A 121 -23.73 -11.22 -0.51
CA LEU A 121 -22.58 -10.85 0.33
C LEU A 121 -21.24 -11.31 -0.29
N VAL A 122 -21.21 -12.49 -0.92
CA VAL A 122 -20.00 -13.02 -1.55
C VAL A 122 -19.60 -12.20 -2.79
N GLN A 123 -20.55 -11.90 -3.67
CA GLN A 123 -20.36 -11.19 -4.94
C GLN A 123 -20.73 -9.70 -4.84
N PHE A 124 -20.63 -9.11 -3.64
CA PHE A 124 -21.11 -7.75 -3.39
C PHE A 124 -20.46 -6.72 -4.31
N SER A 125 -21.28 -6.12 -5.19
CA SER A 125 -20.82 -5.12 -6.15
C SER A 125 -21.99 -4.22 -6.57
N PRO A 126 -22.25 -3.11 -5.87
CA PRO A 126 -23.39 -2.23 -6.12
C PRO A 126 -23.48 -1.60 -7.52
N ARG A 127 -22.40 -1.69 -8.31
CA ARG A 127 -22.33 -1.14 -9.67
C ARG A 127 -22.78 -2.14 -10.75
N GLN A 128 -22.99 -3.41 -10.40
CA GLN A 128 -23.44 -4.41 -11.35
C GLN A 128 -24.94 -4.29 -11.64
N PRO A 129 -25.40 -4.65 -12.85
CA PRO A 129 -26.82 -4.69 -13.18
C PRO A 129 -27.62 -5.54 -12.18
N GLY A 130 -28.84 -5.10 -11.83
CA GLY A 130 -29.75 -5.81 -10.93
C GLY A 130 -29.33 -5.85 -9.46
N PHE A 131 -28.16 -5.32 -9.08
CA PHE A 131 -27.64 -5.49 -7.72
C PHE A 131 -28.44 -4.69 -6.68
N VAL A 132 -28.85 -3.46 -7.02
CA VAL A 132 -29.66 -2.59 -6.15
C VAL A 132 -31.10 -3.12 -6.02
N GLU A 133 -31.64 -3.70 -7.09
CA GLU A 133 -32.94 -4.35 -7.10
C GLU A 133 -32.92 -5.61 -6.22
N ALA A 134 -31.87 -6.44 -6.32
CA ALA A 134 -31.67 -7.60 -5.46
C ALA A 134 -31.49 -7.21 -3.99
N SER A 135 -30.78 -6.11 -3.71
CA SER A 135 -30.72 -5.50 -2.36
C SER A 135 -32.12 -5.20 -1.83
N SER A 136 -32.95 -4.51 -2.61
CA SER A 136 -34.34 -4.19 -2.22
C SER A 136 -35.18 -5.44 -1.97
N VAL A 137 -35.00 -6.51 -2.76
CA VAL A 137 -35.64 -7.82 -2.53
C VAL A 137 -35.22 -8.40 -1.19
N LEU A 138 -33.92 -8.42 -0.91
CA LEU A 138 -33.37 -8.99 0.32
C LEU A 138 -33.82 -8.23 1.57
N GLN A 139 -33.83 -6.90 1.54
CA GLN A 139 -34.32 -6.07 2.65
C GLN A 139 -35.77 -6.42 3.01
N ASN A 140 -36.65 -6.53 2.02
CA ASN A 140 -38.06 -6.91 2.25
C ASN A 140 -38.20 -8.35 2.75
N LEU A 141 -37.44 -9.29 2.17
CA LEU A 141 -37.49 -10.69 2.56
C LEU A 141 -36.88 -10.96 3.94
N ALA A 142 -35.92 -10.16 4.38
CA ALA A 142 -35.33 -10.26 5.72
C ALA A 142 -36.40 -10.07 6.80
N VAL A 143 -37.28 -9.08 6.63
CA VAL A 143 -38.43 -8.86 7.54
C VAL A 143 -39.39 -10.05 7.52
N ARG A 144 -39.71 -10.57 6.33
CA ARG A 144 -40.62 -11.73 6.18
C ARG A 144 -40.08 -13.00 6.85
N TRP A 145 -38.78 -13.25 6.75
CA TRP A 145 -38.14 -14.47 7.26
C TRP A 145 -37.67 -14.37 8.71
N GLY A 146 -37.81 -13.20 9.35
CA GLY A 146 -37.53 -12.97 10.76
C GLY A 146 -36.08 -13.25 11.15
N GLU A 147 -35.87 -13.53 12.43
CA GLU A 147 -34.54 -13.71 13.00
C GLU A 147 -33.76 -14.88 12.35
N PRO A 148 -32.42 -14.76 12.18
CA PRO A 148 -31.60 -13.60 12.57
C PRO A 148 -31.57 -12.45 11.54
N TRP A 149 -32.24 -12.60 10.38
CA TRP A 149 -32.10 -11.68 9.25
C TRP A 149 -32.77 -10.33 9.47
N SER A 150 -33.94 -10.32 10.12
CA SER A 150 -34.60 -9.08 10.54
C SER A 150 -33.71 -8.28 11.49
N GLY A 151 -33.09 -8.93 12.48
CA GLY A 151 -32.14 -8.31 13.40
C GLY A 151 -30.92 -7.73 12.66
N TYR A 152 -30.30 -8.50 11.77
CA TYR A 152 -29.17 -7.98 10.98
C TYR A 152 -29.55 -6.78 10.09
N GLN A 153 -30.74 -6.80 9.49
CA GLN A 153 -31.22 -5.69 8.68
C GLN A 153 -31.53 -4.46 9.56
N GLN A 154 -32.10 -4.65 10.74
CA GLN A 154 -32.42 -3.57 11.67
C GLN A 154 -31.17 -2.93 12.29
N ASP A 155 -30.22 -3.74 12.74
CA ASP A 155 -29.04 -3.27 13.48
C ASP A 155 -27.97 -2.67 12.57
N TYR A 156 -27.81 -3.24 11.37
CA TYR A 156 -26.69 -2.92 10.48
C TYR A 156 -27.10 -2.50 9.08
N ASN A 157 -28.39 -2.50 8.72
CA ASN A 157 -28.84 -2.34 7.33
C ASN A 157 -28.10 -3.33 6.40
N LEU A 158 -27.96 -4.59 6.82
CA LEU A 158 -27.05 -5.58 6.19
C LEU A 158 -27.16 -5.65 4.66
N TYR A 159 -28.37 -5.58 4.11
CA TYR A 159 -28.59 -5.69 2.67
C TYR A 159 -28.69 -4.34 1.96
N ASP A 160 -28.44 -3.22 2.64
CA ASP A 160 -28.28 -1.92 2.00
C ASP A 160 -26.87 -1.80 1.38
N CYS A 161 -26.81 -1.36 0.13
CA CYS A 161 -25.57 -1.29 -0.64
C CYS A 161 -24.57 -0.23 -0.11
N ILE A 162 -25.03 0.71 0.71
CA ILE A 162 -24.23 1.84 1.21
C ILE A 162 -24.13 1.77 2.74
N GLU A 163 -25.27 1.72 3.42
CA GLU A 163 -25.31 1.74 4.88
C GLU A 163 -24.83 0.42 5.49
N GLY A 164 -25.04 -0.72 4.83
CA GLY A 164 -24.62 -2.03 5.31
C GLY A 164 -23.11 -2.10 5.64
N PRO A 165 -22.23 -1.89 4.64
CA PRO A 165 -20.80 -1.84 4.88
C PRO A 165 -20.38 -0.76 5.87
N ARG A 166 -21.00 0.43 5.80
CA ARG A 166 -20.66 1.59 6.64
C ARG A 166 -20.96 1.34 8.11
N MET A 167 -22.12 0.79 8.43
CA MET A 167 -22.55 0.52 9.81
C MET A 167 -21.64 -0.53 10.47
N ILE A 168 -21.32 -1.60 9.74
CA ILE A 168 -20.42 -2.66 10.23
C ILE A 168 -19.00 -2.10 10.40
N ALA A 169 -18.49 -1.32 9.44
CA ALA A 169 -17.19 -0.67 9.55
C ALA A 169 -17.12 0.31 10.72
N GLY A 170 -18.17 1.12 10.95
CA GLY A 170 -18.25 2.03 12.09
C GLY A 170 -18.16 1.30 13.42
N ALA A 171 -18.90 0.21 13.58
CA ALA A 171 -18.84 -0.65 14.77
C ALA A 171 -17.46 -1.32 14.92
N ALA A 172 -16.84 -1.73 13.81
CA ALA A 172 -15.53 -2.36 13.79
C ALA A 172 -14.40 -1.38 14.17
N LEU A 173 -14.46 -0.11 13.75
CA LEU A 173 -13.49 0.93 14.13
C LEU A 173 -13.43 1.12 15.66
N GLN A 174 -14.59 1.17 16.30
CA GLN A 174 -14.71 1.34 17.76
C GLN A 174 -14.09 0.16 18.52
N ARG A 175 -14.18 -1.05 17.94
CA ARG A 175 -13.67 -2.29 18.55
C ARG A 175 -12.26 -2.68 18.07
N ASN A 176 -11.66 -1.86 17.19
CA ASN A 176 -10.38 -2.15 16.56
C ASN A 176 -10.36 -3.51 15.85
N GLN A 177 -11.40 -3.79 15.05
CA GLN A 177 -11.59 -5.06 14.34
C GLN A 177 -11.36 -4.90 12.84
N SER A 178 -10.74 -5.91 12.22
CA SER A 178 -10.74 -6.05 10.77
C SER A 178 -12.14 -6.42 10.25
N ALA A 179 -12.36 -6.31 8.94
CA ALA A 179 -13.64 -6.70 8.32
C ALA A 179 -14.02 -8.15 8.65
N THR A 180 -13.06 -9.08 8.60
CA THR A 180 -13.31 -10.50 8.94
C THR A 180 -13.72 -10.68 10.40
N GLN A 181 -13.04 -9.99 11.32
CA GLN A 181 -13.38 -10.05 12.76
C GLN A 181 -14.75 -9.44 13.05
N ALA A 182 -15.08 -8.33 12.38
CA ALA A 182 -16.39 -7.69 12.50
C ALA A 182 -17.51 -8.59 11.99
N LEU A 183 -17.32 -9.20 10.82
CA LEU A 183 -18.26 -10.19 10.26
C LEU A 183 -18.42 -11.40 11.18
N GLN A 184 -17.34 -11.90 11.77
CA GLN A 184 -17.39 -12.99 12.75
C GLN A 184 -18.18 -12.59 14.00
N ALA A 185 -17.99 -11.38 14.51
CA ALA A 185 -18.68 -10.88 15.71
C ALA A 185 -20.20 -10.76 15.52
N VAL A 186 -20.68 -10.54 14.29
CA VAL A 186 -22.11 -10.48 13.97
C VAL A 186 -22.67 -11.81 13.44
N GLY A 187 -21.95 -12.92 13.57
CA GLY A 187 -22.42 -14.24 13.14
C GLY A 187 -22.28 -14.55 11.63
N LEU A 188 -21.58 -13.69 10.88
CA LEU A 188 -21.30 -13.83 9.45
C LEU A 188 -19.88 -14.33 9.15
N GLY A 189 -19.20 -14.94 10.13
CA GLY A 189 -17.81 -15.39 10.02
C GLY A 189 -17.55 -16.51 9.01
N ALA A 190 -18.60 -17.13 8.45
CA ALA A 190 -18.48 -18.10 7.36
C ALA A 190 -18.19 -17.44 6.00
N LEU A 191 -18.38 -16.13 5.87
CA LEU A 191 -18.03 -15.39 4.66
C LEU A 191 -16.52 -15.46 4.44
N ASN A 192 -16.13 -15.64 3.17
CA ASN A 192 -14.73 -15.55 2.78
C ASN A 192 -14.20 -14.16 3.16
N ALA A 193 -13.01 -14.11 3.77
CA ALA A 193 -12.30 -12.87 4.07
C ALA A 193 -12.05 -12.00 2.82
N GLN A 194 -12.07 -12.62 1.63
CA GLN A 194 -11.96 -11.96 0.33
C GLN A 194 -13.30 -11.81 -0.41
N SER A 195 -14.44 -11.90 0.29
CA SER A 195 -15.75 -11.60 -0.29
C SER A 195 -15.89 -10.12 -0.66
N GLY A 196 -16.77 -9.80 -1.63
CA GLY A 196 -17.04 -8.42 -2.00
C GLY A 196 -17.56 -7.58 -0.83
N PHE A 197 -18.32 -8.18 0.09
CA PHE A 197 -18.83 -7.44 1.25
C PHE A 197 -17.74 -7.15 2.28
N ALA A 198 -16.80 -8.10 2.48
CA ALA A 198 -15.60 -7.84 3.28
C ALA A 198 -14.71 -6.75 2.66
N GLU A 199 -14.60 -6.71 1.33
CA GLU A 199 -13.93 -5.61 0.62
C GLU A 199 -14.62 -4.27 0.88
N ALA A 200 -15.95 -4.21 0.77
CA ALA A 200 -16.72 -2.99 1.01
C ALA A 200 -16.58 -2.49 2.45
N ILE A 201 -16.60 -3.37 3.45
CA ILE A 201 -16.33 -3.02 4.85
C ILE A 201 -14.90 -2.49 5.01
N THR A 202 -13.92 -3.16 4.39
CA THR A 202 -12.51 -2.74 4.43
C THR A 202 -12.32 -1.35 3.82
N ARG A 203 -13.03 -1.04 2.72
CA ARG A 203 -13.06 0.29 2.12
C ARG A 203 -13.53 1.35 3.12
N GLU A 204 -14.66 1.11 3.78
CA GLU A 204 -15.23 2.06 4.75
C GLU A 204 -14.31 2.23 5.98
N LEU A 205 -13.65 1.16 6.44
CA LEU A 205 -12.62 1.24 7.50
C LEU A 205 -11.49 2.20 7.09
N LEU A 206 -10.94 2.03 5.88
CA LEU A 206 -9.85 2.85 5.36
C LEU A 206 -10.28 4.31 5.14
N VAL A 207 -11.48 4.53 4.60
CA VAL A 207 -12.07 5.88 4.45
C VAL A 207 -12.22 6.55 5.81
N GLY A 208 -12.67 5.82 6.84
CA GLY A 208 -12.72 6.32 8.21
C GLY A 208 -11.35 6.75 8.73
N LEU A 209 -10.31 5.94 8.53
CA LEU A 209 -8.93 6.27 8.93
C LEU A 209 -8.38 7.47 8.17
N ALA A 210 -8.65 7.57 6.87
CA ALA A 210 -8.26 8.71 6.03
C ALA A 210 -8.92 10.03 6.48
N ASN A 211 -10.10 9.94 7.08
CA ASN A 211 -10.87 11.07 7.60
C ASN A 211 -10.68 11.29 9.11
N GLY A 212 -9.66 10.68 9.73
CA GLY A 212 -9.25 11.00 11.10
C GLY A 212 -9.93 10.19 12.20
N ALA A 213 -10.53 9.03 11.88
CA ALA A 213 -11.09 8.13 12.91
C ALA A 213 -10.04 7.61 13.92
N GLU A 214 -8.75 7.68 13.59
CA GLU A 214 -7.64 7.40 14.49
C GLU A 214 -6.62 8.57 14.44
N PRO A 215 -6.61 9.44 15.47
CA PRO A 215 -5.70 10.58 15.51
C PRO A 215 -4.25 10.18 15.79
N ASP A 216 -4.02 9.08 16.53
CA ASP A 216 -2.66 8.62 16.83
C ASP A 216 -2.01 8.01 15.59
N HIS A 217 -0.83 8.52 15.23
CA HIS A 217 -0.18 8.17 13.97
C HIS A 217 0.24 6.69 13.92
N GLU A 218 0.82 6.17 15.00
CA GLU A 218 1.30 4.79 15.03
C GLU A 218 0.14 3.79 15.09
N SER A 219 -0.89 4.11 15.86
CA SER A 219 -2.12 3.31 15.93
C SER A 219 -2.81 3.29 14.57
N ARG A 220 -2.88 4.43 13.86
CA ARG A 220 -3.42 4.48 12.50
C ARG A 220 -2.61 3.62 11.54
N LEU A 221 -1.28 3.70 11.59
CA LEU A 221 -0.39 2.86 10.76
C LEU A 221 -0.66 1.36 11.01
N LYS A 222 -0.72 0.94 12.28
CA LYS A 222 -1.02 -0.45 12.67
C LYS A 222 -2.41 -0.90 12.21
N ARG A 223 -3.42 -0.03 12.32
CA ARG A 223 -4.79 -0.32 11.85
C ARG A 223 -4.84 -0.50 10.34
N VAL A 224 -4.20 0.37 9.55
CA VAL A 224 -4.12 0.20 8.08
C VAL A 224 -3.47 -1.14 7.75
N GLN A 225 -2.38 -1.50 8.41
CA GLN A 225 -1.73 -2.81 8.20
C GLN A 225 -2.68 -3.97 8.53
N ALA A 226 -3.37 -3.92 9.67
CA ALA A 226 -4.27 -4.97 10.13
C ALA A 226 -5.53 -5.11 9.26
N TYR A 227 -6.02 -4.02 8.67
CA TYR A 227 -7.26 -4.02 7.90
C TYR A 227 -7.04 -4.33 6.42
N ALA A 228 -5.92 -3.87 5.85
CA ALA A 228 -5.73 -3.90 4.41
C ALA A 228 -4.67 -4.89 3.92
N LEU A 229 -3.82 -5.43 4.80
CA LEU A 229 -2.68 -6.27 4.39
C LEU A 229 -2.78 -7.70 4.90
N ASP A 230 -2.24 -8.63 4.12
CA ASP A 230 -2.05 -10.03 4.51
C ASP A 230 -0.81 -10.22 5.40
N SER A 231 -0.56 -11.46 5.83
CA SER A 231 0.61 -11.81 6.66
C SER A 231 1.97 -11.59 5.97
N HIS A 232 1.98 -11.38 4.66
CA HIS A 232 3.16 -11.06 3.85
C HIS A 232 3.29 -9.56 3.53
N GLY A 233 2.38 -8.72 4.04
CA GLY A 233 2.37 -7.29 3.81
C GLY A 233 1.83 -6.88 2.43
N LYS A 234 1.12 -7.76 1.73
CA LYS A 234 0.47 -7.44 0.45
C LYS A 234 -0.97 -7.01 0.67
N PRO A 235 -1.52 -6.10 -0.16
CA PRO A 235 -2.93 -5.75 -0.10
C PRO A 235 -3.85 -6.97 -0.21
N LEU A 236 -4.83 -7.07 0.68
CA LEU A 236 -5.89 -8.09 0.64
C LEU A 236 -6.76 -7.92 -0.61
N PHE A 237 -6.98 -6.67 -1.02
CA PHE A 237 -7.81 -6.30 -2.16
C PHE A 237 -7.07 -5.32 -3.07
N ASN A 238 -6.83 -5.71 -4.32
CA ASN A 238 -6.10 -4.88 -5.31
C ASN A 238 -6.89 -3.63 -5.76
N THR A 239 -8.20 -3.61 -5.51
CA THR A 239 -9.13 -2.53 -5.82
C THR A 239 -9.07 -1.37 -4.81
N LEU A 240 -8.45 -1.57 -3.64
CA LEU A 240 -8.39 -0.61 -2.53
C LEU A 240 -7.08 0.20 -2.49
N ASP A 241 -6.28 0.17 -3.56
CA ASP A 241 -5.01 0.89 -3.66
C ASP A 241 -5.14 2.39 -3.27
N LEU A 242 -6.20 3.07 -3.72
CA LEU A 242 -6.44 4.48 -3.42
C LEU A 242 -6.75 4.68 -1.93
N GLU A 243 -7.67 3.90 -1.37
CA GLU A 243 -8.10 4.02 0.00
C GLU A 243 -6.98 3.70 1.00
N ILE A 244 -6.11 2.74 0.67
CA ILE A 244 -4.89 2.46 1.44
C ILE A 244 -3.97 3.68 1.42
N ALA A 245 -3.72 4.26 0.24
CA ALA A 245 -2.85 5.41 0.09
C ALA A 245 -3.41 6.64 0.83
N GLU A 246 -4.72 6.89 0.74
CA GLU A 246 -5.39 7.98 1.46
C GLU A 246 -5.39 7.77 2.97
N ALA A 247 -5.68 6.56 3.47
CA ALA A 247 -5.64 6.26 4.90
C ALA A 247 -4.27 6.52 5.53
N LEU A 248 -3.20 6.29 4.75
CA LEU A 248 -1.83 6.56 5.18
C LEU A 248 -1.47 8.04 5.09
N MET A 249 -1.82 8.73 4.01
CA MET A 249 -1.21 10.01 3.68
C MET A 249 -2.14 11.22 3.86
N LYS A 250 -3.44 11.08 3.56
CA LYS A 250 -4.42 12.18 3.57
C LYS A 250 -4.48 12.94 4.91
N PRO A 251 -4.40 12.28 6.10
CA PRO A 251 -4.41 12.99 7.37
C PRO A 251 -3.27 14.01 7.57
N PHE A 252 -2.19 13.92 6.80
CA PHE A 252 -1.04 14.82 6.90
C PHE A 252 -1.10 16.03 5.95
N ASN A 253 -2.19 16.19 5.19
CA ASN A 253 -2.37 17.32 4.28
C ASN A 253 -2.30 18.68 4.97
N THR A 254 -2.80 18.76 6.21
CA THR A 254 -2.87 20.01 6.97
C THR A 254 -1.62 20.25 7.79
N ARG A 255 -1.08 19.19 8.40
CA ARG A 255 0.12 19.25 9.24
C ARG A 255 1.00 18.03 8.99
N PRO A 256 2.22 18.22 8.46
CA PRO A 256 3.14 17.10 8.32
C PRO A 256 3.58 16.61 9.71
N PRO A 257 3.80 15.29 9.88
CA PRO A 257 4.25 14.76 11.15
C PRO A 257 5.76 14.98 11.30
N GLU A 258 6.28 14.65 12.47
CA GLU A 258 7.72 14.63 12.71
C GLU A 258 8.45 13.59 11.84
N LYS A 259 9.77 13.73 11.74
CA LYS A 259 10.63 12.98 10.82
C LYS A 259 10.55 11.45 11.00
N SER A 260 10.59 10.98 12.25
CA SER A 260 10.44 9.56 12.64
C SER A 260 9.14 8.98 12.09
N ILE A 261 8.02 9.67 12.29
CA ILE A 261 6.71 9.24 11.81
C ILE A 261 6.65 9.27 10.27
N LYS A 262 7.19 10.30 9.61
CA LYS A 262 7.30 10.31 8.13
C LYS A 262 8.00 9.05 7.62
N ASP A 263 9.11 8.67 8.26
CA ASP A 263 9.90 7.51 7.85
C ASP A 263 9.13 6.18 8.04
N LEU A 264 8.33 6.04 9.10
CA LEU A 264 7.46 4.87 9.29
C LEU A 264 6.40 4.75 8.18
N PHE A 265 5.72 5.85 7.87
CA PHE A 265 4.68 5.87 6.84
C PHE A 265 5.27 5.69 5.44
N LEU A 266 6.43 6.31 5.13
CA LEU A 266 7.17 6.06 3.90
C LEU A 266 7.54 4.58 3.76
N ASN A 267 8.10 3.98 4.82
CA ASN A 267 8.50 2.57 4.77
C ASN A 267 7.32 1.65 4.43
N LEU A 268 6.14 1.91 5.00
CA LEU A 268 4.93 1.14 4.72
C LEU A 268 4.40 1.39 3.31
N ILE A 269 4.15 2.64 2.92
CA ILE A 269 3.56 2.95 1.61
C ILE A 269 4.47 2.50 0.46
N LEU A 270 5.80 2.63 0.62
CA LEU A 270 6.76 2.15 -0.36
C LEU A 270 6.83 0.62 -0.44
N SER A 271 6.61 -0.09 0.67
CA SER A 271 6.54 -1.56 0.65
C SER A 271 5.37 -2.06 -0.21
N ILE A 272 4.28 -1.29 -0.25
CA ILE A 272 3.05 -1.63 -0.97
C ILE A 272 3.15 -1.20 -2.44
N PHE A 273 3.53 0.04 -2.70
CA PHE A 273 3.43 0.68 -4.02
C PHE A 273 4.76 0.86 -4.76
N GLY A 274 5.90 0.71 -4.08
CA GLY A 274 7.24 1.02 -4.60
C GLY A 274 7.53 2.53 -4.68
N ASP A 275 8.79 2.90 -4.93
CA ASP A 275 9.21 4.31 -5.01
C ASP A 275 8.63 5.03 -6.25
N PRO A 276 7.83 6.11 -6.08
CA PRO A 276 7.22 6.84 -7.19
C PRO A 276 8.24 7.51 -8.12
N ARG A 277 9.47 7.75 -7.65
CA ARG A 277 10.55 8.36 -8.44
C ARG A 277 11.14 7.37 -9.45
N ILE A 278 11.08 6.07 -9.16
CA ILE A 278 11.59 5.00 -10.01
C ILE A 278 10.46 4.33 -10.81
N ARG A 279 9.29 4.13 -10.19
CA ARG A 279 8.14 3.42 -10.76
C ARG A 279 6.87 4.29 -10.69
N PRO A 280 6.76 5.35 -11.51
CA PRO A 280 5.67 6.33 -11.39
C PRO A 280 4.29 5.79 -11.78
N VAL A 281 4.21 4.79 -12.67
CA VAL A 281 2.96 4.34 -13.32
C VAL A 281 1.85 4.00 -12.32
N ARG A 282 2.17 3.27 -11.23
CA ARG A 282 1.15 2.89 -10.24
C ARG A 282 0.59 4.08 -9.47
N TRP A 283 1.39 5.14 -9.33
CA TRP A 283 1.07 6.34 -8.58
C TRP A 283 0.24 7.35 -9.37
N GLU A 284 0.10 7.20 -10.70
CA GLU A 284 -0.71 8.09 -11.54
C GLU A 284 -2.21 8.06 -11.16
N ARG A 285 -2.64 7.01 -10.47
CA ARG A 285 -4.01 6.86 -9.96
C ARG A 285 -4.32 7.81 -8.78
N PHE A 286 -3.31 8.38 -8.13
CA PHE A 286 -3.45 9.26 -6.96
C PHE A 286 -2.36 10.34 -6.94
N PRO A 287 -2.44 11.33 -7.87
CA PRO A 287 -1.37 12.31 -8.09
C PRO A 287 -1.08 13.21 -6.88
N THR A 288 -2.10 13.55 -6.08
CA THR A 288 -1.92 14.35 -4.86
C THR A 288 -1.07 13.59 -3.83
N ILE A 289 -1.37 12.30 -3.61
CA ILE A 289 -0.61 11.47 -2.67
C ILE A 289 0.81 11.22 -3.20
N LYS A 290 0.96 10.99 -4.52
CA LYS A 290 2.27 10.90 -5.18
C LYS A 290 3.14 12.12 -4.89
N ALA A 291 2.59 13.33 -5.02
CA ALA A 291 3.32 14.56 -4.76
C ALA A 291 3.78 14.67 -3.29
N MET A 292 2.93 14.31 -2.32
CA MET A 292 3.29 14.28 -0.91
C MET A 292 4.42 13.29 -0.61
N VAL A 293 4.32 12.08 -1.16
CA VAL A 293 5.35 11.04 -0.97
C VAL A 293 6.67 11.47 -1.61
N ILE A 294 6.66 12.07 -2.80
CA ILE A 294 7.86 12.63 -3.43
C ILE A 294 8.47 13.72 -2.55
N ALA A 295 7.67 14.64 -2.00
CA ALA A 295 8.17 15.69 -1.10
C ALA A 295 8.84 15.10 0.15
N TRP A 296 8.22 14.09 0.77
CA TRP A 296 8.79 13.41 1.94
C TRP A 296 10.06 12.62 1.60
N LEU A 297 10.10 11.99 0.43
CA LEU A 297 11.28 11.29 -0.04
C LEU A 297 12.43 12.25 -0.38
N THR A 298 12.14 13.44 -0.90
CA THR A 298 13.12 14.50 -1.12
C THR A 298 13.75 14.92 0.22
N GLU A 299 12.93 15.19 1.23
CA GLU A 299 13.42 15.49 2.59
C GLU A 299 14.23 14.32 3.17
N GLN A 300 13.77 13.08 3.00
CA GLN A 300 14.47 11.89 3.48
C GLN A 300 15.82 11.70 2.78
N SER A 301 15.91 11.87 1.46
CA SER A 301 17.16 11.78 0.71
C SER A 301 18.15 12.87 1.12
N LEU A 302 17.69 14.09 1.37
CA LEU A 302 18.55 15.14 1.92
C LEU A 302 19.10 14.74 3.30
N ARG A 303 18.25 14.26 4.22
CA ARG A 303 18.67 13.76 5.54
C ARG A 303 19.64 12.58 5.45
N GLN A 304 19.37 11.62 4.58
CA GLN A 304 20.25 10.48 4.32
C GLN A 304 21.65 10.95 3.96
N PHE A 305 21.78 11.85 3.00
CA PHE A 305 23.09 12.39 2.65
C PHE A 305 23.73 13.10 3.84
N LEU A 306 22.99 13.99 4.49
CA LEU A 306 23.52 14.83 5.55
C LEU A 306 24.01 14.01 6.76
N ASP A 307 23.19 13.07 7.23
CA ASP A 307 23.43 12.30 8.44
C ASP A 307 24.47 11.20 8.23
N ILE A 308 24.43 10.50 7.09
CA ILE A 308 25.39 9.44 6.77
C ILE A 308 26.79 10.01 6.58
N VAL A 309 26.91 11.16 5.90
CA VAL A 309 28.21 11.80 5.71
C VAL A 309 28.73 12.36 7.05
N SER A 310 27.88 12.91 7.91
CA SER A 310 28.27 13.36 9.26
C SER A 310 28.95 12.25 10.06
N ASN A 311 28.41 11.03 10.01
CA ASN A 311 28.96 9.87 10.72
C ASN A 311 30.31 9.38 10.19
N SER A 312 30.74 9.86 9.01
CA SER A 312 32.01 9.50 8.39
C SER A 312 33.09 10.58 8.52
N MET A 313 32.77 11.71 9.18
CA MET A 313 33.75 12.77 9.45
C MET A 313 34.60 12.41 10.66
N SER A 314 35.90 12.68 10.60
CA SER A 314 36.85 12.29 11.65
C SER A 314 37.79 13.42 12.06
N SER A 315 37.66 14.61 11.46
CA SER A 315 38.49 15.77 11.78
C SER A 315 37.62 17.00 12.09
N GLU A 316 38.11 17.84 13.00
CA GLU A 316 37.45 19.09 13.39
C GLU A 316 37.28 20.06 12.20
N ALA A 317 38.23 20.05 11.27
CA ALA A 317 38.16 20.84 10.05
C ALA A 317 37.00 20.38 9.14
N ASP A 318 36.84 19.07 8.98
CA ASP A 318 35.76 18.50 8.17
C ASP A 318 34.39 18.74 8.80
N GLU A 319 34.27 18.57 10.13
CA GLU A 319 33.05 18.87 10.88
C GLU A 319 32.65 20.34 10.73
N ARG A 320 33.62 21.26 10.85
CA ARG A 320 33.36 22.69 10.67
C ARG A 320 32.87 23.00 9.26
N MET A 321 33.49 22.43 8.22
CA MET A 321 33.03 22.62 6.84
C MET A 321 31.62 22.07 6.63
N TRP A 322 31.35 20.90 7.21
CA TRP A 322 30.09 20.20 7.05
C TRP A 322 28.91 20.94 7.69
N LYS A 323 29.12 21.59 8.84
CA LYS A 323 28.14 22.44 9.53
C LYS A 323 27.49 23.45 8.57
N TYR A 324 28.31 24.14 7.77
CA TYR A 324 27.83 25.13 6.80
C TYR A 324 27.10 24.50 5.62
N ARG A 325 27.55 23.33 5.14
CA ARG A 325 26.87 22.62 4.04
C ARG A 325 25.49 22.13 4.45
N ARG A 326 25.38 21.59 5.67
CA ARG A 326 24.10 21.19 6.26
C ARG A 326 23.14 22.37 6.35
N ALA A 327 23.56 23.47 6.99
CA ALA A 327 22.74 24.67 7.12
C ALA A 327 22.28 25.20 5.74
N PHE A 328 23.18 25.21 4.75
CA PHE A 328 22.87 25.67 3.40
C PHE A 328 21.80 24.83 2.70
N TRP A 329 21.95 23.51 2.65
CA TRP A 329 21.00 22.66 1.94
C TRP A 329 19.68 22.47 2.67
N GLU A 330 19.70 22.46 4.01
CA GLU A 330 18.46 22.48 4.80
C GLU A 330 17.69 23.78 4.57
N ALA A 331 18.37 24.94 4.55
CA ALA A 331 17.73 26.21 4.22
C ALA A 331 17.15 26.21 2.80
N ALA A 332 17.89 25.67 1.82
CA ALA A 332 17.41 25.58 0.44
C ALA A 332 16.16 24.70 0.32
N HIS A 333 16.13 23.58 1.04
CA HIS A 333 14.95 22.72 1.12
C HIS A 333 13.76 23.42 1.79
N HIS A 334 13.97 24.06 2.94
CA HIS A 334 12.91 24.78 3.67
C HIS A 334 12.32 25.95 2.86
N LYS A 335 13.11 26.58 1.99
CA LYS A 335 12.64 27.62 1.05
C LYS A 335 11.93 27.06 -0.18
N GLY A 336 11.82 25.73 -0.33
CA GLY A 336 11.16 25.10 -1.47
C GLY A 336 11.96 25.16 -2.78
N LEU A 337 13.27 25.41 -2.72
CA LEU A 337 14.11 25.46 -3.93
C LEU A 337 14.34 24.08 -4.54
N ILE A 338 14.29 23.03 -3.71
CA ILE A 338 14.58 21.64 -4.10
C ILE A 338 13.28 20.93 -4.42
N ARG A 339 13.11 20.54 -5.69
CA ARG A 339 11.93 19.80 -6.17
C ARG A 339 12.07 18.30 -5.99
N GLY A 340 13.30 17.82 -6.06
CA GLY A 340 13.65 16.40 -6.03
C GLY A 340 15.04 16.20 -5.44
N ALA A 341 15.23 15.13 -4.68
CA ALA A 341 16.55 14.73 -4.19
C ALA A 341 16.77 13.23 -4.37
N TRP A 342 18.02 12.87 -4.63
CA TRP A 342 18.48 11.50 -4.76
C TRP A 342 19.92 11.39 -4.26
N VAL A 343 20.25 10.33 -3.54
CA VAL A 343 21.61 10.15 -3.01
C VAL A 343 22.30 9.02 -3.74
N VAL A 344 23.57 9.21 -4.08
CA VAL A 344 24.45 8.16 -4.59
C VAL A 344 25.47 7.84 -3.51
N PHE A 345 25.41 6.64 -2.96
CA PHE A 345 26.34 6.18 -1.93
C PHE A 345 27.40 5.23 -2.50
N ALA A 346 28.61 5.30 -1.98
CA ALA A 346 29.58 4.23 -2.05
C ALA A 346 29.25 3.12 -1.03
N GLU A 347 30.03 2.03 -1.05
CA GLU A 347 29.73 0.77 -0.34
C GLU A 347 29.35 0.95 1.14
N GLU A 348 30.13 1.70 1.92
CA GLU A 348 29.90 1.85 3.37
C GLU A 348 28.73 2.79 3.67
N GLY A 349 28.60 3.89 2.92
CA GLY A 349 27.45 4.79 3.03
C GLY A 349 26.12 4.08 2.75
N ALA A 350 26.09 3.20 1.75
CA ALA A 350 24.90 2.41 1.40
C ALA A 350 24.49 1.44 2.52
N LYS A 351 25.47 0.81 3.19
CA LYS A 351 25.21 -0.07 4.36
C LYS A 351 24.65 0.74 5.53
N LEU A 352 25.23 1.90 5.84
CA LEU A 352 24.79 2.74 6.95
C LEU A 352 23.40 3.35 6.69
N ALA A 353 23.11 3.77 5.45
CA ALA A 353 21.81 4.30 5.05
C ALA A 353 20.68 3.30 5.26
N ARG A 354 20.85 2.04 4.81
CA ARG A 354 19.85 0.97 5.01
C ARG A 354 19.59 0.67 6.47
N ARG A 355 20.62 0.75 7.32
CA ARG A 355 20.46 0.56 8.78
C ARG A 355 19.70 1.70 9.43
N SER A 356 19.92 2.94 8.99
CA SER A 356 19.40 4.14 9.64
C SER A 356 17.99 4.54 9.16
N PHE A 357 17.64 4.28 7.89
CA PHE A 357 16.38 4.75 7.28
C PHE A 357 15.43 3.61 6.87
N GLY A 358 15.84 2.36 7.03
CA GLY A 358 15.05 1.18 6.70
C GLY A 358 15.38 0.56 5.34
N LYS A 359 14.83 -0.64 5.09
CA LYS A 359 15.16 -1.43 3.89
C LYS A 359 14.56 -0.87 2.60
N ASN A 360 13.47 -0.11 2.71
CA ASN A 360 12.76 0.48 1.57
C ASN A 360 13.27 1.89 1.21
N SER A 361 14.33 2.37 1.87
CA SER A 361 14.95 3.66 1.58
C SER A 361 15.54 3.67 0.16
N GLY A 362 15.01 4.53 -0.72
CA GLY A 362 15.51 4.68 -2.09
C GLY A 362 16.78 5.53 -2.18
N PHE A 363 17.84 4.96 -2.73
CA PHE A 363 19.08 5.65 -3.11
C PHE A 363 19.81 4.86 -4.22
N ALA A 364 20.81 5.47 -4.85
CA ALA A 364 21.69 4.83 -5.82
C ALA A 364 23.03 4.42 -5.24
N THR A 365 23.73 3.54 -5.95
CA THR A 365 25.12 3.19 -5.63
C THR A 365 26.07 3.58 -6.75
N PHE A 366 27.33 3.86 -6.40
CA PHE A 366 28.37 3.99 -7.43
C PHE A 366 28.61 2.65 -8.14
N ASN A 367 28.85 2.71 -9.45
CA ASN A 367 29.42 1.61 -10.22
C ASN A 367 30.92 1.85 -10.45
N ASN A 368 31.62 0.83 -10.97
CA ASN A 368 33.07 0.88 -11.19
C ASN A 368 33.46 1.54 -12.51
N HIS A 369 32.50 2.09 -13.24
CA HIS A 369 32.77 2.86 -14.45
C HIS A 369 33.00 4.31 -14.02
N GLY A 370 33.99 4.98 -14.60
CA GLY A 370 34.31 6.35 -14.23
C GLY A 370 35.81 6.62 -14.18
N SER A 371 36.19 7.86 -14.43
CA SER A 371 37.59 8.28 -14.48
C SER A 371 38.18 8.57 -13.11
N ARG A 372 37.34 8.76 -12.08
CA ARG A 372 37.76 9.14 -10.73
C ARG A 372 37.57 7.99 -9.75
N TYR A 373 38.57 7.74 -8.92
CA TYR A 373 38.47 6.80 -7.82
C TYR A 373 37.42 7.25 -6.79
N VAL A 374 36.48 6.38 -6.45
CA VAL A 374 35.43 6.60 -5.46
C VAL A 374 35.80 5.86 -4.18
N GLN A 375 36.06 6.60 -3.10
CA GLN A 375 36.31 6.01 -1.79
C GLN A 375 35.03 5.41 -1.21
N LYS A 376 35.16 4.42 -0.33
CA LYS A 376 34.03 3.68 0.23
C LYS A 376 33.05 4.53 1.06
N THR A 377 33.51 5.68 1.56
CA THR A 377 32.75 6.66 2.34
C THR A 377 32.20 7.81 1.50
N HIS A 378 32.47 7.84 0.20
CA HIS A 378 31.93 8.89 -0.67
C HIS A 378 30.41 8.78 -0.81
N ALA A 379 29.78 9.93 -0.84
CA ALA A 379 28.40 10.14 -1.22
C ALA A 379 28.28 11.37 -2.12
N VAL A 380 27.25 11.37 -2.98
CA VAL A 380 26.84 12.53 -3.77
C VAL A 380 25.35 12.77 -3.58
N LEU A 381 25.00 14.02 -3.28
CA LEU A 381 23.63 14.49 -3.26
C LEU A 381 23.28 15.05 -4.63
N LEU A 382 22.34 14.42 -5.31
CA LEU A 382 21.73 14.93 -6.54
C LEU A 382 20.45 15.69 -6.19
N LEU A 383 20.30 16.90 -6.71
CA LEU A 383 19.12 17.74 -6.50
C LEU A 383 18.56 18.25 -7.83
N GLU A 384 17.23 18.23 -7.95
CA GLU A 384 16.49 18.99 -8.96
C GLU A 384 16.14 20.37 -8.40
N VAL A 385 16.71 21.42 -8.99
CA VAL A 385 16.49 22.81 -8.57
C VAL A 385 16.12 23.65 -9.79
N GLY A 386 14.87 24.14 -9.83
CA GLY A 386 14.36 24.86 -11.00
C GLY A 386 14.42 24.00 -12.26
N ASN A 387 15.11 24.48 -13.30
CA ASN A 387 15.42 23.70 -14.50
C ASN A 387 16.84 23.08 -14.49
N GLY A 388 17.57 23.15 -13.37
CA GLY A 388 18.94 22.65 -13.25
C GLY A 388 19.06 21.38 -12.41
N ILE A 389 20.23 20.76 -12.52
CA ILE A 389 20.65 19.61 -11.69
C ILE A 389 21.87 20.03 -10.87
N VAL A 390 21.86 19.70 -9.59
CA VAL A 390 23.02 19.87 -8.70
C VAL A 390 23.55 18.49 -8.32
N ALA A 391 24.87 18.32 -8.31
CA ALA A 391 25.56 17.21 -7.69
C ALA A 391 26.57 17.75 -6.66
N ASP A 392 26.22 17.64 -5.38
CA ASP A 392 27.11 18.01 -4.29
C ASP A 392 27.85 16.78 -3.76
N TRP A 393 29.18 16.79 -3.91
CA TRP A 393 30.04 15.73 -3.42
C TRP A 393 30.39 15.96 -1.96
N SER A 394 30.26 14.90 -1.16
CA SER A 394 30.79 14.84 0.21
C SER A 394 32.32 15.00 0.26
N HIS A 395 32.87 15.07 1.49
CA HIS A 395 34.31 15.25 1.76
C HIS A 395 34.86 16.52 1.06
N SER A 396 36.09 16.48 0.55
CA SER A 396 36.71 17.56 -0.23
C SER A 396 36.20 17.68 -1.67
N GLY A 397 35.08 17.02 -2.00
CA GLY A 397 34.41 17.13 -3.30
C GLY A 397 33.86 18.53 -3.57
N LYS A 398 33.63 18.83 -4.86
CA LYS A 398 33.04 20.11 -5.32
C LYS A 398 31.53 19.95 -5.49
N VAL A 399 30.80 21.07 -5.39
CA VAL A 399 29.43 21.15 -5.91
C VAL A 399 29.47 21.42 -7.41
N ASN A 400 28.71 20.64 -8.17
CA ASN A 400 28.57 20.74 -9.62
C ASN A 400 27.13 21.11 -9.93
N ILE A 401 26.91 22.11 -10.77
CA ILE A 401 25.56 22.55 -11.16
C ILE A 401 25.51 22.62 -12.68
N TRP A 402 24.55 21.90 -13.24
CA TRP A 402 24.12 22.04 -14.62
C TRP A 402 22.92 23.00 -14.62
N SER A 403 23.03 24.12 -15.34
CA SER A 403 21.95 25.11 -15.41
C SER A 403 20.72 24.63 -16.17
N ASN A 404 20.85 23.50 -16.88
CA ASN A 404 19.79 22.90 -17.68
C ASN A 404 19.82 21.37 -17.53
N ALA A 405 18.74 20.78 -17.03
CA ALA A 405 18.58 19.35 -16.83
C ALA A 405 18.51 18.54 -18.14
N GLN A 406 18.19 19.19 -19.26
CA GLN A 406 18.21 18.58 -20.60
C GLN A 406 19.62 18.56 -21.22
N ASN A 407 20.62 19.17 -20.57
CA ASN A 407 22.01 19.04 -21.01
C ASN A 407 22.41 17.56 -21.04
N ARG A 408 23.03 17.13 -22.15
CA ARG A 408 23.43 15.72 -22.34
C ARG A 408 24.36 15.19 -21.26
N THR A 409 25.15 16.06 -20.64
CA THR A 409 26.09 15.73 -19.56
C THR A 409 25.46 15.83 -18.17
N ALA A 410 24.23 16.33 -18.05
CA ALA A 410 23.54 16.39 -16.76
C ALA A 410 23.15 14.98 -16.31
N PRO A 411 23.32 14.67 -15.00
CA PRO A 411 22.88 13.39 -14.47
C PRO A 411 21.37 13.26 -14.63
N LYS A 412 20.91 12.16 -15.25
CA LYS A 412 19.50 11.77 -15.18
C LYS A 412 19.19 11.36 -13.74
N MET A 413 18.15 11.92 -13.16
CA MET A 413 17.74 11.63 -11.78
C MET A 413 17.21 10.21 -11.62
N TYR A 414 17.26 9.72 -10.37
CA TYR A 414 16.63 8.47 -9.92
C TYR A 414 17.11 7.18 -10.60
N LYS A 415 18.30 7.19 -11.24
CA LYS A 415 18.95 5.93 -11.65
C LYS A 415 19.36 5.13 -10.41
N LEU A 416 19.40 3.81 -10.53
CA LEU A 416 19.87 2.94 -9.46
C LEU A 416 21.39 2.93 -9.30
N SER A 417 22.14 3.32 -10.35
CA SER A 417 23.59 3.38 -10.31
C SER A 417 24.14 4.54 -11.13
N TYR A 418 25.27 5.08 -10.68
CA TYR A 418 26.00 6.16 -11.35
C TYR A 418 27.50 5.87 -11.39
N SER A 419 28.17 6.29 -12.45
CA SER A 419 29.64 6.43 -12.49
C SER A 419 30.07 7.73 -11.80
N SER A 420 31.36 7.87 -11.49
CA SER A 420 31.90 9.16 -11.05
C SER A 420 31.68 10.27 -12.11
N ASP A 421 31.71 9.89 -13.38
CA ASP A 421 31.62 10.81 -14.51
C ASP A 421 30.18 11.27 -14.77
N ASP A 422 29.18 10.46 -14.40
CA ASP A 422 27.77 10.84 -14.51
C ASP A 422 27.41 12.00 -13.57
N VAL A 423 28.13 12.16 -12.46
CA VAL A 423 27.78 13.09 -11.36
C VAL A 423 28.86 14.13 -11.09
N GLN A 424 29.75 14.36 -12.06
CA GLN A 424 30.79 15.37 -11.98
C GLN A 424 30.94 16.11 -13.30
N ILE A 425 31.15 17.42 -13.24
CA ILE A 425 31.59 18.21 -14.38
C ILE A 425 33.12 18.17 -14.42
N ARG A 426 33.69 17.81 -15.57
CA ARG A 426 35.14 17.86 -15.79
C ARG A 426 35.59 19.32 -15.88
N SER A 427 35.93 19.88 -14.73
CA SER A 427 36.74 21.08 -14.60
C SER A 427 38.15 20.67 -14.18
N GLY A 428 39.16 21.47 -14.50
CA GLY A 428 40.52 21.25 -13.99
C GLY A 428 40.60 21.36 -12.46
N SER A 429 41.79 21.63 -11.93
CA SER A 429 41.97 21.78 -10.48
C SER A 429 41.14 22.93 -9.87
N GLY A 430 40.84 23.98 -10.64
CA GLY A 430 40.13 25.18 -10.18
C GLY A 430 38.59 25.10 -10.21
N ASP A 431 37.96 26.15 -9.66
CA ASP A 431 36.52 26.40 -9.83
C ASP A 431 36.23 26.79 -11.29
N MET A 432 34.99 26.57 -11.74
CA MET A 432 34.52 26.93 -13.09
C MET A 432 33.15 27.56 -13.01
N GLU A 433 32.93 28.67 -13.71
CA GLU A 433 31.63 29.30 -13.82
C GLU A 433 31.39 29.74 -15.26
N THR A 434 30.36 29.16 -15.88
CA THR A 434 29.83 29.53 -17.20
C THR A 434 28.32 29.67 -17.12
N GLY A 435 27.66 30.10 -18.21
CA GLY A 435 26.19 30.11 -18.27
C GLY A 435 25.58 28.72 -18.03
N ASP A 436 26.21 27.68 -18.56
CA ASP A 436 25.72 26.30 -18.49
C ASP A 436 26.13 25.55 -17.22
N TYR A 437 27.26 25.92 -16.62
CA TYR A 437 27.88 25.15 -15.53
C TYR A 437 28.35 26.02 -14.37
N LEU A 438 28.24 25.49 -13.15
CA LEU A 438 29.02 25.96 -12.00
C LEU A 438 29.72 24.76 -11.37
N VAL A 439 31.03 24.87 -11.15
CA VAL A 439 31.81 23.95 -10.34
C VAL A 439 32.50 24.74 -9.25
N LYS A 440 32.14 24.50 -8.00
CA LYS A 440 32.60 25.30 -6.86
C LYS A 440 33.14 24.43 -5.74
N SER A 441 34.32 24.77 -5.25
CA SER A 441 34.94 24.14 -4.09
C SER A 441 34.38 24.75 -2.80
N HIS A 442 34.22 23.93 -1.76
CA HIS A 442 33.66 24.34 -0.45
C HIS A 442 34.68 25.03 0.47
N VAL A 443 35.57 25.87 -0.11
CA VAL A 443 36.69 26.49 0.60
C VAL A 443 36.22 27.67 1.46
N SER A 444 36.86 27.86 2.62
CA SER A 444 36.63 28.98 3.55
C SER A 444 35.14 29.20 3.88
N PRO A 445 34.41 28.17 4.35
CA PRO A 445 32.96 28.22 4.50
C PRO A 445 32.48 29.29 5.49
N SER A 446 33.32 29.71 6.44
CA SER A 446 33.04 30.77 7.41
C SER A 446 32.95 32.17 6.79
N THR A 447 33.47 32.38 5.57
CA THR A 447 33.32 33.65 4.84
C THR A 447 32.09 33.67 3.91
N TYR A 448 31.32 32.57 3.92
CA TYR A 448 30.15 32.35 3.08
C TYR A 448 30.40 32.50 1.57
N SER A 449 31.66 32.35 1.12
CA SER A 449 32.04 32.62 -0.27
C SER A 449 31.41 31.64 -1.26
N TRP A 450 31.56 30.33 -1.03
CA TRP A 450 30.98 29.33 -1.92
C TRP A 450 29.44 29.34 -1.82
N GLN A 451 28.89 29.56 -0.63
CA GLN A 451 27.45 29.62 -0.39
C GLN A 451 26.80 30.74 -1.19
N ARG A 452 27.42 31.92 -1.25
CA ARG A 452 26.93 33.05 -2.06
C ARG A 452 26.94 32.73 -3.55
N ALA A 453 28.01 32.11 -4.06
CA ALA A 453 28.09 31.70 -5.46
C ALA A 453 27.01 30.67 -5.81
N VAL A 454 26.83 29.65 -4.96
CA VAL A 454 25.79 28.63 -5.16
C VAL A 454 24.40 29.25 -5.04
N ALA A 455 24.12 30.06 -4.00
CA ALA A 455 22.83 30.73 -3.82
C ALA A 455 22.48 31.63 -5.02
N GLN A 456 23.47 32.35 -5.57
CA GLN A 456 23.27 33.14 -6.79
C GLN A 456 22.90 32.25 -7.97
N ARG A 457 23.58 31.10 -8.15
CA ARG A 457 23.21 30.14 -9.20
C ARG A 457 21.81 29.56 -8.99
N LEU A 458 21.44 29.17 -7.77
CA LEU A 458 20.09 28.66 -7.48
C LEU A 458 19.02 29.73 -7.75
N TYR A 459 19.30 31.00 -7.45
CA TYR A 459 18.41 32.11 -7.80
C TYR A 459 18.20 32.23 -9.30
N LEU A 460 19.25 32.10 -10.12
CA LEU A 460 19.12 32.11 -11.58
C LEU A 460 18.25 30.95 -12.10
N LEU A 461 18.25 29.80 -11.40
CA LEU A 461 17.47 28.62 -11.79
C LEU A 461 16.01 28.66 -11.34
N THR A 462 15.72 29.37 -10.25
CA THR A 462 14.42 29.28 -9.54
C THR A 462 13.69 30.61 -9.44
N ASN A 463 14.38 31.73 -9.69
CA ASN A 463 13.94 33.08 -9.37
C ASN A 463 13.60 33.30 -7.88
N MET A 464 14.09 32.43 -6.98
CA MET A 464 13.87 32.50 -5.54
C MET A 464 15.21 32.69 -4.82
N ARG A 465 15.27 33.69 -3.93
CA ARG A 465 16.52 34.11 -3.30
C ARG A 465 16.73 33.42 -1.96
N LEU A 466 17.90 32.81 -1.81
CA LEU A 466 18.38 32.27 -0.53
C LEU A 466 19.32 33.29 0.12
N GLN A 467 18.87 33.93 1.20
CA GLN A 467 19.66 34.94 1.91
C GLN A 467 20.64 34.29 2.88
N GLN A 468 21.76 34.93 3.16
CA GLN A 468 22.75 34.40 4.10
C GLN A 468 22.17 34.14 5.50
N THR A 469 21.21 34.96 5.93
CA THR A 469 20.46 34.77 7.18
C THR A 469 19.68 33.47 7.23
N ASP A 470 19.33 32.89 6.08
CA ASP A 470 18.59 31.63 6.00
C ASP A 470 19.49 30.42 6.32
N TYR A 471 20.82 30.54 6.15
CA TYR A 471 21.79 29.44 6.32
C TYR A 471 22.97 29.81 7.24
N LEU A 472 22.72 30.61 8.28
CA LEU A 472 23.70 30.82 9.34
C LEU A 472 23.95 29.47 10.06
N ALA A 473 25.22 29.16 10.32
CA ALA A 473 25.66 27.86 10.78
C ALA A 473 26.01 27.88 12.26
#